data_AF-A0AAI9TP41-F1
#
_entry.id   AF-A0AAI9TP41-F1
#
_cell.length_a   1.000
_cell.length_b   1.000
_cell.length_c   1.000
_cell.angle_alpha   90.00
_cell.angle_beta   90.00
_cell.angle_gamma   90.00
#
_symmetry.space_group_name_H-M   'P 1'
#
loop_
_entity.id
_entity.type
_entity.pdbx_description
1 polymer ?
#
loop_
_entity_poly.entity_id
_entity_poly.type
_entity_poly.pdbx_seq_one_letter_code
_entity_poly.pdbx_strand_id
1 'polypeptide(L)'
;MPSNERKRVREAFLRQFPTIWKMGYFPEKPSPSSLIWDNNTGALYFVGFRDSMPFQPNNQSRKPLKAWLPDFDLARPPQEDFIWRKDYTENMAGWKL
;
A
#
# COMPACT_ATOMS: atom_id res chain seq x y z
N MET A 1 3.25 2.39 -14.65
CA MET A 1 3.51 3.74 -14.08
C MET A 1 4.98 4.10 -14.30
N PRO A 2 5.31 5.29 -14.82
CA PRO A 2 6.69 5.76 -14.97
C PRO A 2 7.43 5.79 -13.61
N SER A 3 8.75 5.61 -13.60
CA SER A 3 9.56 5.50 -12.37
C SER A 3 9.39 6.69 -11.42
N ASN A 4 9.34 7.91 -11.97
CA ASN A 4 9.17 9.13 -11.17
C ASN A 4 7.76 9.25 -10.57
N GLU A 5 6.75 8.82 -11.31
CA GLU A 5 5.36 8.80 -10.83
C GLU A 5 5.20 7.75 -9.73
N ARG A 6 5.73 6.53 -9.94
CA ARG A 6 5.69 5.47 -8.93
C ARG A 6 6.36 5.89 -7.61
N LYS A 7 7.46 6.63 -7.68
CA LYS A 7 8.09 7.21 -6.49
C LYS A 7 7.16 8.16 -5.74
N ARG A 8 6.49 9.08 -6.44
CA ARG A 8 5.53 10.02 -5.84
C ARG A 8 4.32 9.31 -5.23
N VAL A 9 3.78 8.30 -5.93
CA VAL A 9 2.69 7.48 -5.41
C VAL A 9 3.12 6.73 -4.16
N ARG A 10 4.33 6.14 -4.13
CA ARG A 10 4.88 5.49 -2.94
C ARG A 10 5.01 6.45 -1.76
N GLU A 11 5.54 7.64 -1.99
CA GLU A 11 5.69 8.67 -0.95
C GLU A 11 4.31 9.10 -0.41
N ALA A 12 3.34 9.34 -1.29
CA ALA A 12 1.97 9.66 -0.91
C ALA A 12 1.30 8.52 -0.14
N PHE A 13 1.51 7.27 -0.56
CA PHE A 13 1.01 6.08 0.10
C PHE A 13 1.57 5.96 1.52
N LEU A 14 2.89 6.04 1.69
CA LEU A 14 3.53 5.94 3.01
C LEU A 14 3.07 7.05 3.97
N ARG A 15 2.70 8.22 3.44
CA ARG A 15 2.17 9.33 4.22
C ARG A 15 0.71 9.14 4.63
N GLN A 16 -0.15 8.70 3.71
CA GLN A 16 -1.62 8.70 3.91
C GLN A 16 -2.17 7.36 4.41
N PHE A 17 -1.59 6.24 3.96
CA PHE A 17 -2.07 4.90 4.29
C PHE A 17 -2.14 4.62 5.81
N PRO A 18 -1.20 5.06 6.66
CA PRO A 18 -1.30 4.85 8.10
C PRO A 18 -2.57 5.46 8.73
N THR A 19 -3.01 6.61 8.22
CA THR A 19 -4.18 7.32 8.74
C THR A 19 -5.47 6.60 8.37
N ILE A 20 -5.65 6.27 7.08
CA ILE A 20 -6.84 5.55 6.61
C ILE A 20 -6.91 4.14 7.21
N TRP A 21 -5.76 3.46 7.35
CA TRP A 21 -5.65 2.15 7.96
C TRP A 21 -6.18 2.15 9.40
N LYS A 22 -5.75 3.14 10.20
CA LYS A 22 -6.20 3.31 11.59
C LYS A 22 -7.71 3.57 11.69
N MET A 23 -8.27 4.30 10.72
CA MET A 23 -9.69 4.60 10.67
C MET A 23 -10.55 3.40 10.21
N GLY A 24 -9.95 2.26 9.85
CA GLY A 24 -10.68 1.09 9.35
C GLY A 24 -10.99 1.13 7.85
N TYR A 25 -10.45 2.12 7.13
CA TYR A 25 -10.59 2.22 5.68
C TYR A 25 -9.53 1.35 5.01
N PHE A 26 -9.95 0.16 4.59
CA PHE A 26 -9.09 -0.75 3.85
C PHE A 26 -9.83 -1.30 2.63
N PRO A 27 -9.24 -1.24 1.42
CA PRO A 27 -9.87 -1.85 0.25
C PRO A 27 -10.04 -3.34 0.47
N GLU A 28 -11.18 -3.87 0.03
CA GLU A 28 -11.49 -5.31 0.11
C GLU A 28 -10.35 -6.16 -0.48
N LYS A 29 -9.79 -5.67 -1.59
CA LYS A 29 -8.62 -6.26 -2.25
C LYS A 29 -7.48 -5.24 -2.33
N PRO A 30 -6.43 -5.39 -1.50
CA PRO A 30 -5.20 -4.60 -1.59
C PRO A 30 -4.54 -4.90 -2.92
N SER A 31 -4.59 -3.92 -3.81
CA SER A 31 -4.23 -4.11 -5.22
C SER A 31 -3.89 -2.78 -5.86
N PRO A 32 -3.12 -2.76 -6.97
CA PRO A 32 -2.89 -1.53 -7.71
C PRO A 32 -4.18 -0.86 -8.19
N SER A 33 -5.23 -1.65 -8.50
CA SER A 33 -6.55 -1.14 -8.89
C SER A 33 -7.32 -0.40 -7.79
N SER A 34 -6.88 -0.53 -6.54
CA SER A 34 -7.46 0.22 -5.41
C SER A 34 -6.77 1.56 -5.14
N LEU A 35 -5.80 1.95 -5.99
CA LEU A 35 -5.14 3.25 -5.96
C LEU A 35 -5.42 4.03 -7.24
N ILE A 36 -5.87 5.28 -7.08
CA ILE A 36 -5.99 6.24 -8.17
C ILE A 36 -5.05 7.40 -7.86
N TRP A 37 -4.10 7.63 -8.76
CA TRP A 37 -3.17 8.75 -8.66
C TRP A 37 -3.62 9.89 -9.58
N ASP A 38 -3.86 11.06 -8.99
CA ASP A 38 -4.12 12.28 -9.75
C ASP A 38 -2.83 13.08 -9.93
N ASN A 39 -2.29 13.05 -11.15
CA ASN A 39 -1.07 13.76 -11.51
C ASN A 39 -1.19 15.30 -11.43
N ASN A 40 -2.41 15.86 -11.56
CA ASN A 40 -2.62 17.30 -11.57
C ASN A 40 -2.59 17.89 -10.16
N THR A 41 -3.19 17.17 -9.20
CA THR A 41 -3.29 17.62 -7.81
C THR A 41 -2.24 16.99 -6.89
N GLY A 42 -1.59 15.91 -7.34
CA GLY A 42 -0.70 15.11 -6.50
C GLY A 42 -1.43 14.33 -5.41
N ALA A 43 -2.74 14.11 -5.59
CA ALA A 43 -3.57 13.38 -4.64
C ALA A 43 -3.55 11.87 -4.95
N LEU A 44 -3.49 11.07 -3.88
CA LEU A 44 -3.66 9.62 -3.94
C LEU A 44 -5.02 9.27 -3.33
N TYR A 45 -5.87 8.64 -4.13
CA TYR A 45 -7.18 8.16 -3.69
C TYR A 45 -7.13 6.65 -3.51
N PHE A 46 -7.70 6.20 -2.40
CA PHE A 46 -7.96 4.79 -2.14
C PHE A 46 -9.41 4.51 -2.52
N VAL A 47 -9.67 3.44 -3.26
CA VAL A 47 -11.01 3.10 -3.77
C VAL A 47 -11.31 1.61 -3.56
N GLY A 48 -12.58 1.22 -3.73
CA GLY A 48 -13.00 -0.19 -3.60
C GLY A 48 -13.32 -0.61 -2.17
N PHE A 49 -14.01 0.26 -1.41
CA PHE A 49 -14.45 0.00 -0.03
C PHE A 49 -15.84 -0.65 0.08
N ARG A 50 -16.29 -1.37 -0.96
CA ARG A 50 -17.70 -1.79 -1.09
C ARG A 50 -18.20 -2.57 0.13
N ASP A 51 -17.35 -3.42 0.71
CA ASP A 51 -17.68 -4.26 1.85
C ASP A 51 -16.97 -3.84 3.16
N SER A 52 -16.41 -2.63 3.20
CA SER A 52 -15.64 -2.12 4.35
C SER A 52 -16.53 -1.49 5.43
N MET A 53 -17.85 -1.64 5.36
CA MET A 53 -18.78 -1.15 6.37
C MET A 53 -19.20 -2.25 7.36
N PRO A 54 -19.20 -1.96 8.67
CA PRO A 54 -18.80 -0.70 9.30
C PRO A 54 -17.28 -0.51 9.30
N PHE A 55 -16.80 0.74 9.22
CA PHE A 55 -15.39 1.07 9.37
C PHE A 55 -14.95 0.74 10.81
N GLN A 56 -14.38 -0.45 10.99
CA GLN A 56 -13.84 -0.88 12.27
C GLN A 56 -12.35 -0.55 12.31
N PRO A 57 -11.85 0.14 13.35
CA PRO A 57 -10.43 0.40 13.52
C PRO A 57 -9.64 -0.88 13.34
N ASN A 58 -8.67 -0.85 12.43
CA ASN A 58 -7.95 -2.05 12.04
C ASN A 58 -6.86 -2.36 13.07
N ASN A 59 -7.30 -2.78 14.27
CA ASN A 59 -6.46 -3.12 15.42
C ASN A 59 -5.79 -4.49 15.27
N GLN A 60 -6.04 -5.20 14.16
CA GLN A 60 -5.71 -6.63 14.03
C GLN A 60 -4.56 -6.93 13.05
N SER A 61 -4.33 -6.12 12.01
CA SER A 61 -3.20 -6.42 11.12
C SER A 61 -1.88 -6.10 11.79
N ARG A 62 -1.10 -7.15 12.00
CA ARG A 62 0.31 -7.07 12.38
C ARG A 62 1.23 -6.78 11.20
N LYS A 63 0.69 -6.58 9.98
CA LYS A 63 1.50 -6.35 8.77
C LYS A 63 2.09 -4.93 8.80
N PRO A 64 3.43 -4.78 8.82
CA PRO A 64 4.07 -3.47 8.80
C PRO A 64 3.71 -2.65 7.56
N LEU A 65 3.68 -1.32 7.68
CA LEU A 65 3.30 -0.40 6.61
C LEU A 65 4.00 -0.70 5.27
N LYS A 66 5.32 -0.82 5.29
CA LYS A 66 6.13 -1.02 4.07
C LYS A 66 5.91 -2.40 3.43
N ALA A 67 5.49 -3.39 4.23
CA ALA A 67 5.19 -4.73 3.73
C ALA A 67 3.93 -4.76 2.84
N TRP A 68 3.12 -3.68 2.84
CA TRP A 68 1.98 -3.51 1.93
C TRP A 68 2.37 -3.02 0.54
N LEU A 69 3.56 -2.43 0.35
CA LEU A 69 3.95 -1.83 -0.93
C LEU A 69 3.88 -2.81 -2.13
N PRO A 70 4.22 -4.11 -2.00
CA PRO A 70 4.07 -5.06 -3.10
C PRO A 70 2.63 -5.31 -3.51
N ASP A 71 1.70 -5.37 -2.55
CA ASP A 71 0.28 -5.56 -2.83
C ASP A 71 -0.28 -4.44 -3.73
N PHE A 72 0.34 -3.26 -3.71
CA PHE A 72 -0.05 -2.11 -4.51
C PHE A 72 0.85 -1.84 -5.75
N ASP A 73 1.77 -2.75 -6.13
CA ASP A 73 2.82 -2.55 -7.16
C ASP A 73 3.66 -1.28 -6.94
N LEU A 74 3.81 -0.87 -5.68
CA LEU A 74 4.63 0.27 -5.26
C LEU A 74 6.05 -0.14 -4.90
N ALA A 75 6.33 -1.42 -4.73
CA ALA A 75 7.68 -1.96 -4.64
C ALA A 75 7.65 -3.44 -5.05
N ARG A 76 8.73 -3.98 -5.58
CA ARG A 76 8.85 -5.42 -5.84
C ARG A 76 9.93 -6.01 -4.94
N PRO A 77 9.60 -7.05 -4.14
CA PRO A 77 10.60 -7.77 -3.38
C PRO A 77 11.58 -8.48 -4.33
N PRO A 78 12.77 -8.85 -3.84
CA PRO A 78 13.80 -9.51 -4.66
C PRO A 78 13.40 -10.93 -5.10
N GLN A 79 12.45 -11.56 -4.41
CA GLN A 79 11.95 -12.90 -4.71
C GLN A 79 10.49 -12.85 -5.18
N GLU A 80 10.13 -13.71 -6.14
CA GLU A 80 8.78 -13.74 -6.74
C GLU A 80 7.71 -14.29 -5.78
N ASP A 81 8.07 -15.22 -4.91
CA ASP A 81 7.20 -15.91 -3.95
C ASP A 81 7.16 -15.24 -2.56
N PHE A 82 7.32 -13.92 -2.52
CA PHE A 82 7.36 -13.14 -1.28
C PHE A 82 6.13 -13.32 -0.38
N ILE A 83 6.36 -13.84 0.83
CA ILE A 83 5.42 -13.98 1.93
C ILE A 83 5.85 -13.02 3.05
N TRP A 84 5.10 -11.93 3.22
CA TRP A 84 5.46 -10.88 4.19
C TRP A 84 5.71 -11.37 5.62
N ARG A 85 5.07 -12.46 6.07
CA ARG A 85 5.27 -13.02 7.42
C ARG A 85 6.61 -13.73 7.60
N LYS A 86 7.22 -14.19 6.51
CA LYS A 86 8.44 -15.00 6.50
C LYS A 86 9.64 -14.20 6.02
N ASP A 87 9.42 -13.39 4.99
CA ASP A 87 10.52 -12.84 4.17
C ASP A 87 10.79 -11.37 4.46
N TYR A 88 9.87 -10.68 5.14
CA TYR A 88 10.03 -9.27 5.45
C TYR A 88 10.96 -9.09 6.66
N THR A 89 12.14 -8.50 6.42
CA THR A 89 13.17 -8.25 7.44
C THR A 89 13.22 -6.79 7.90
N GLU A 90 12.17 -6.00 7.66
CA GLU A 90 12.13 -4.53 7.83
C GLU A 90 13.12 -3.73 6.96
N ASN A 91 14.08 -4.42 6.35
CA ASN A 91 15.03 -3.90 5.40
C ASN A 91 14.49 -4.03 3.97
N MET A 92 14.51 -2.94 3.21
CA MET A 92 14.12 -2.91 1.80
C MET A 92 15.31 -2.90 0.84
N ALA A 93 16.53 -3.17 1.32
CA ALA A 93 17.69 -3.34 0.45
C ALA A 93 17.43 -4.47 -0.56
N GLY A 94 17.75 -4.23 -1.84
CA GLY A 94 17.51 -5.17 -2.92
C GLY A 94 16.08 -5.16 -3.47
N TRP A 95 15.15 -4.40 -2.89
CA TRP A 95 13.82 -4.24 -3.45
C TRP A 95 13.85 -3.30 -4.66
N LYS A 96 13.07 -3.62 -5.68
CA LYS A 96 12.87 -2.73 -6.82
C LYS A 96 11.77 -1.72 -6.49
N LEU A 97 12.19 -0.49 -6.26
CA LEU A 97 11.33 0.67 -6.00
C LEU A 97 10.92 1.29 -7.34
#